data_AF-D5DTP8-F1
#
_entry.id   AF-D5DTP8-F1
#
_cell.length_a   1.000
_cell.length_b   1.000
_cell.length_c   1.000
_cell.angle_alpha   90.00
_cell.angle_beta   90.00
_cell.angle_gamma   90.00
#
_symmetry.space_group_name_H-M   'P 1'
#
loop_
_entity.id
_entity.type
_entity.pdbx_description
1 polymer ?
#
loop_
_entity_poly.entity_id
_entity_poly.type
_entity_poly.pdbx_seq_one_letter_code
_entity_poly.pdbx_strand_id
1 'polypeptide(L)'
;MNNISYIEDMDHWKESFSFKQEIKVRFSETDMFGHLNNTVPFVYFEQIRTEFFHRIGFMQKWTSEHEGTIPVVADLQCDYIKQVYFGNVLSVFVKAHRIGRSSVDLHYMIQNEQREVVLTGRGTMVQISKETGKSVPWNEEMKRCLSNI
;
A
#
# COMPACT_ATOMS: atom_id res chain seq x y z
N MET A 1 -22.57 5.64 -4.65
CA MET A 1 -21.16 5.56 -4.18
C MET A 1 -20.30 6.16 -5.27
N ASN A 2 -19.27 6.93 -4.95
CA ASN A 2 -18.33 7.42 -5.95
C ASN A 2 -17.76 6.22 -6.71
N ASN A 3 -17.79 6.28 -8.04
CA ASN A 3 -17.28 5.22 -8.89
C ASN A 3 -15.74 5.22 -8.81
N ILE A 4 -15.16 4.28 -8.07
CA ILE A 4 -13.70 4.12 -7.97
C ILE A 4 -13.27 3.19 -9.09
N SER A 5 -12.55 3.73 -10.08
CA SER A 5 -12.35 3.11 -11.40
C SER A 5 -11.65 1.75 -11.40
N TYR A 6 -10.95 1.39 -10.33
CA TYR A 6 -10.22 0.12 -10.19
C TYR A 6 -10.88 -0.85 -9.20
N ILE A 7 -12.09 -0.53 -8.72
CA ILE A 7 -12.88 -1.38 -7.81
C ILE A 7 -14.22 -1.67 -8.49
N GLU A 8 -14.33 -2.85 -9.09
CA GLU A 8 -15.57 -3.29 -9.78
C GLU A 8 -16.66 -3.69 -8.78
N ASP A 9 -16.30 -4.47 -7.77
CA ASP A 9 -17.18 -4.92 -6.68
C ASP A 9 -16.52 -4.60 -5.34
N MET A 10 -17.13 -3.70 -4.58
CA MET A 10 -16.58 -3.24 -3.29
C MET A 10 -16.55 -4.37 -2.26
N ASP A 11 -17.56 -5.24 -2.22
CA ASP A 11 -17.65 -6.28 -1.19
C ASP A 11 -16.59 -7.36 -1.42
N HIS A 12 -16.50 -7.86 -2.65
CA HIS A 12 -15.46 -8.82 -3.02
C HIS A 12 -14.04 -8.23 -2.93
N TRP A 13 -13.89 -6.94 -3.28
CA TRP A 13 -12.60 -6.25 -3.17
C TRP A 13 -12.15 -6.11 -1.71
N LYS A 14 -13.05 -5.85 -0.77
CA LYS A 14 -12.74 -5.80 0.67
C LYS A 14 -12.30 -7.17 1.21
N GLU A 15 -13.01 -8.24 0.82
CA GLU A 15 -12.75 -9.60 1.32
C GLU A 15 -11.41 -10.17 0.84
N SER A 16 -10.87 -9.67 -0.27
CA SER A 16 -9.59 -10.12 -0.81
C SER A 16 -8.36 -9.49 -0.11
N PHE A 17 -8.53 -8.71 0.95
CA PHE A 17 -7.42 -8.26 1.79
C PHE A 17 -7.20 -9.19 2.98
N SER A 18 -5.98 -9.73 3.12
CA SER A 18 -5.60 -10.57 4.27
C SER A 18 -4.64 -9.88 5.25
N PHE A 19 -3.93 -8.84 4.82
CA PHE A 19 -2.91 -8.15 5.60
C PHE A 19 -3.37 -6.75 6.03
N LYS A 20 -3.21 -6.45 7.32
CA LYS A 20 -3.57 -5.14 7.89
C LYS A 20 -2.69 -4.75 9.08
N GLN A 21 -2.70 -3.46 9.39
CA GLN A 21 -2.12 -2.88 10.60
C GLN A 21 -3.04 -1.77 11.11
N GLU A 22 -3.02 -1.54 12.42
CA GLU A 22 -3.72 -0.39 13.03
C GLU A 22 -2.80 0.83 13.10
N ILE A 23 -3.33 1.99 12.74
CA ILE A 23 -2.65 3.28 12.83
C ILE A 23 -3.57 4.27 13.54
N LYS A 24 -3.03 4.95 14.57
CA LYS A 24 -3.73 6.04 15.25
C LYS A 24 -3.31 7.37 14.65
N VAL A 25 -4.29 8.17 14.23
CA VAL A 25 -4.08 9.50 13.65
C VAL A 25 -3.47 10.44 14.70
N ARG A 26 -2.31 11.00 14.37
CA ARG A 26 -1.58 11.92 15.23
C ARG A 26 -2.04 13.36 15.02
N PHE A 27 -1.84 14.20 16.03
CA PHE A 27 -2.18 15.62 15.93
C PHE A 27 -1.42 16.31 14.77
N SER A 28 -0.13 15.98 14.62
CA SER A 28 0.74 16.50 13.54
C SER A 28 0.32 16.07 12.13
N GLU A 29 -0.61 15.12 12.00
CA GLU A 29 -1.11 14.61 10.73
C GLU A 29 -2.41 15.29 10.31
N THR A 30 -2.98 16.15 11.16
CA THR A 30 -4.12 17.00 10.82
C THR A 30 -3.66 18.34 10.26
N ASP A 31 -4.47 18.93 9.39
CA ASP A 31 -4.22 20.27 8.85
C ASP A 31 -5.09 21.35 9.53
N MET A 32 -4.94 22.60 9.08
CA MET A 32 -5.66 23.76 9.62
C MET A 32 -7.18 23.64 9.50
N PHE A 33 -7.70 22.77 8.63
CA PHE A 33 -9.13 22.54 8.45
C PHE A 33 -9.67 21.46 9.39
N GLY A 34 -8.82 20.88 10.25
CA GLY A 34 -9.22 20.02 11.37
C GLY A 34 -9.37 18.54 11.02
N HIS A 35 -9.06 18.14 9.80
CA HIS A 35 -9.06 16.74 9.36
C HIS A 35 -7.65 16.29 8.96
N LEU A 36 -7.50 14.97 8.73
CA LEU A 36 -6.28 14.37 8.21
C LEU A 36 -5.83 15.10 6.95
N ASN A 37 -4.56 15.52 6.93
CA ASN A 37 -3.98 16.18 5.78
C ASN A 37 -3.92 15.21 4.57
N ASN A 38 -4.22 15.73 3.38
CA ASN A 38 -4.28 14.94 2.13
C ASN A 38 -2.95 14.28 1.71
N THR A 39 -1.82 14.61 2.32
CA THR A 39 -0.54 13.94 2.01
C THR A 39 -0.29 12.72 2.91
N VAL A 40 -0.95 12.65 4.07
CA VAL A 40 -0.70 11.63 5.09
C VAL A 40 -1.10 10.21 4.67
N PRO A 41 -2.19 9.97 3.90
CA PRO A 41 -2.51 8.61 3.47
C PRO A 41 -1.37 7.90 2.74
N PHE A 42 -0.52 8.63 2.02
CA PHE A 42 0.65 8.05 1.34
C PHE A 42 1.73 7.56 2.33
N VAL A 43 1.86 8.22 3.49
CA VAL A 43 2.70 7.75 4.60
C VAL A 43 2.14 6.46 5.18
N TYR A 44 0.81 6.37 5.34
CA TYR A 44 0.17 5.13 5.82
C TYR A 44 0.31 3.99 4.80
N PHE A 45 0.18 4.28 3.51
CA PHE A 45 0.42 3.32 2.43
C PHE A 45 1.87 2.82 2.41
N GLU A 46 2.83 3.71 2.63
CA GLU A 46 4.24 3.33 2.79
C GLU A 46 4.48 2.44 3.99
N GLN A 47 3.93 2.81 5.15
CA GLN A 47 4.10 2.06 6.38
C GLN A 47 3.56 0.62 6.22
N ILE A 48 2.31 0.45 5.80
CA ILE A 48 1.72 -0.89 5.63
C ILE A 48 2.43 -1.68 4.52
N ARG A 49 2.84 -1.03 3.44
CA ARG A 49 3.57 -1.67 2.34
C ARG A 49 4.94 -2.18 2.79
N THR A 50 5.62 -1.42 3.64
CA THR A 50 6.92 -1.81 4.20
C THR A 50 6.76 -3.05 5.08
N GLU A 51 5.75 -3.07 5.95
CA GLU A 51 5.44 -4.24 6.78
C GLU A 51 5.00 -5.46 5.94
N PHE A 52 4.19 -5.25 4.91
CA PHE A 52 3.79 -6.29 3.97
C PHE A 52 5.01 -6.92 3.28
N PHE A 53 5.92 -6.10 2.74
CA PHE A 53 7.14 -6.58 2.11
C PHE A 53 8.12 -7.21 3.10
N HIS A 54 8.17 -6.72 4.33
CA HIS A 54 8.94 -7.34 5.40
C HIS A 54 8.43 -8.75 5.70
N ARG A 55 7.11 -8.93 5.80
CA ARG A 55 6.50 -10.24 6.08
C ARG A 55 6.77 -11.28 5.00
N ILE A 56 6.87 -10.88 3.75
CA ILE A 56 7.19 -11.79 2.63
C ILE A 56 8.69 -11.92 2.35
N GLY A 57 9.56 -11.36 3.21
CA GLY A 57 11.01 -11.53 3.12
C GLY A 57 11.73 -10.57 2.15
N PHE A 58 11.00 -9.62 1.54
CA PHE A 58 11.57 -8.75 0.51
C PHE A 58 12.43 -7.63 1.09
N MET A 59 12.06 -7.10 2.26
CA MET A 59 12.85 -6.04 2.89
C MET A 59 14.27 -6.52 3.22
N GLN A 60 14.41 -7.71 3.79
CA GLN A 60 15.72 -8.30 4.12
C GLN A 60 16.60 -8.45 2.87
N LYS A 61 15.99 -8.84 1.75
CA LYS A 61 16.66 -8.92 0.46
C LYS A 61 17.14 -7.54 0.01
N TRP A 62 16.23 -6.57 -0.14
CA TRP A 62 16.57 -5.24 -0.65
C TRP A 62 17.57 -4.45 0.20
N THR A 63 17.56 -4.66 1.52
CA THR A 63 18.50 -4.02 2.45
C THR A 63 19.83 -4.77 2.59
N SER A 64 19.99 -5.94 1.97
CA SER A 64 21.27 -6.65 1.97
C SER A 64 22.34 -5.89 1.20
N GLU A 65 23.57 -5.86 1.72
CA GLU A 65 24.72 -5.19 1.09
C GLU A 65 25.03 -5.72 -0.31
N HIS A 66 24.75 -7.00 -0.57
CA HIS A 66 25.02 -7.67 -1.84
C HIS A 66 23.83 -7.66 -2.80
N GLU A 67 22.67 -7.14 -2.39
CA GLU A 67 21.50 -7.10 -3.27
C GLU A 67 21.62 -5.95 -4.27
N GLY A 68 21.63 -6.29 -5.56
CA GLY A 68 21.76 -5.34 -6.67
C GLY A 68 20.45 -4.66 -7.07
N THR A 69 19.32 -4.98 -6.42
CA THR A 69 18.00 -4.44 -6.76
C THR A 69 17.35 -3.66 -5.62
N ILE A 70 16.45 -2.74 -5.97
CA ILE A 70 15.60 -1.97 -5.04
C ILE A 70 14.17 -1.86 -5.55
N PRO A 71 13.19 -1.71 -4.65
CA PRO A 71 11.84 -1.34 -5.01
C PRO A 71 11.74 0.20 -5.16
N VAL A 72 11.00 0.66 -6.15
CA VAL A 72 10.69 2.08 -6.36
C VAL A 72 9.19 2.23 -6.61
N VAL A 73 8.58 3.26 -6.02
CA VAL A 73 7.20 3.65 -6.30
C VAL A 73 7.16 4.32 -7.67
N ALA A 74 6.45 3.72 -8.63
CA ALA A 74 6.27 4.28 -9.98
C ALA A 74 4.93 5.03 -10.14
N ASP A 75 3.93 4.68 -9.34
CA ASP A 75 2.60 5.30 -9.33
C ASP A 75 2.02 5.20 -7.92
N LEU A 76 1.26 6.21 -7.51
CA LEU A 76 0.54 6.20 -6.25
C LEU A 76 -0.67 7.13 -6.30
N GLN A 77 -1.83 6.62 -5.90
CA GLN A 77 -3.10 7.32 -5.94
C GLN A 77 -3.94 7.00 -4.69
N CYS A 78 -4.74 7.96 -4.24
CA CYS A 78 -5.64 7.86 -3.09
C CYS A 78 -7.01 8.48 -3.42
N ASP A 79 -8.09 7.77 -3.09
CA ASP A 79 -9.46 8.28 -3.13
C ASP A 79 -9.94 8.60 -1.72
N TYR A 80 -10.44 9.83 -1.53
CA TYR A 80 -10.96 10.34 -0.27
C TYR A 80 -12.47 10.15 -0.20
N ILE A 81 -12.93 9.17 0.59
CA ILE A 81 -14.36 8.80 0.67
C ILE A 81 -15.01 9.48 1.86
N LYS A 82 -14.34 9.49 3.02
CA LYS A 82 -14.81 10.14 4.26
C LYS A 82 -13.67 10.88 4.94
N GLN A 83 -14.03 11.94 5.67
CA GLN A 83 -13.07 12.67 6.49
C GLN A 83 -12.60 11.79 7.66
N VAL A 84 -11.33 11.97 8.01
CA VAL A 84 -10.66 11.31 9.13
C VAL A 84 -10.14 12.40 10.06
N TYR A 85 -10.22 12.19 11.37
CA TYR A 85 -9.90 13.20 12.37
C TYR A 85 -8.82 12.72 13.34
N PHE A 86 -8.25 13.68 14.07
CA PHE A 86 -7.32 13.41 15.15
C PHE A 86 -7.86 12.34 16.12
N GLY A 87 -6.99 11.40 16.49
CA GLY A 87 -7.31 10.37 17.48
C GLY A 87 -8.08 9.16 16.94
N ASN A 88 -8.60 9.20 15.71
CA ASN A 88 -9.20 8.01 15.09
C ASN A 88 -8.17 6.88 15.00
N VAL A 89 -8.65 5.65 15.23
CA VAL A 89 -7.88 4.43 14.99
C VAL A 89 -8.32 3.82 13.67
N LEU A 90 -7.39 3.66 12.75
CA LEU A 90 -7.63 3.20 11.40
C LEU A 90 -7.08 1.79 11.22
N SER A 91 -7.87 0.90 10.62
CA SER A 91 -7.35 -0.34 10.06
C SER A 91 -6.90 -0.08 8.62
N VAL A 92 -5.58 -0.17 8.39
CA VAL A 92 -4.95 0.04 7.07
C VAL A 92 -4.59 -1.31 6.49
N PHE A 93 -5.06 -1.59 5.27
CA PHE A 93 -4.89 -2.86 4.57
C PHE A 93 -4.09 -2.65 3.29
N VAL A 94 -3.36 -3.68 2.89
CA VAL A 94 -2.67 -3.75 1.60
C VAL A 94 -2.75 -5.16 1.04
N LYS A 95 -2.80 -5.28 -0.28
CA LYS A 95 -2.66 -6.55 -1.00
C LYS A 95 -1.95 -6.35 -2.32
N ALA A 96 -1.31 -7.40 -2.83
CA ALA A 96 -0.95 -7.45 -4.23
C ALA A 96 -2.21 -7.65 -5.08
N HIS A 97 -2.36 -6.84 -6.13
CA HIS A 97 -3.48 -6.92 -7.04
C HIS A 97 -3.09 -7.54 -8.39
N ARG A 98 -2.00 -7.05 -9.00
CA ARG A 98 -1.50 -7.54 -10.29
C ARG A 98 0.01 -7.62 -10.26
N ILE A 99 0.55 -8.80 -10.57
CA ILE A 99 1.99 -9.03 -10.62
C ILE A 99 2.44 -9.02 -12.09
N GLY A 100 3.29 -8.05 -12.43
CA GLY A 100 3.87 -7.91 -13.77
C GLY A 100 5.21 -8.62 -13.91
N ARG A 101 5.97 -8.26 -14.95
CA ARG A 101 7.33 -8.81 -15.16
C ARG A 101 8.31 -8.37 -14.09
N SER A 102 8.31 -7.07 -13.79
CA SER A 102 9.22 -6.38 -12.86
C SER A 102 8.49 -5.38 -11.97
N SER A 103 7.16 -5.40 -11.99
CA SER A 103 6.30 -4.54 -11.17
C SER A 103 5.24 -5.34 -10.42
N VAL A 104 4.69 -4.75 -9.37
CA VAL A 104 3.49 -5.23 -8.69
C VAL A 104 2.59 -4.04 -8.38
N ASP A 105 1.33 -4.15 -8.80
CA ASP A 105 0.28 -3.21 -8.44
C ASP A 105 -0.26 -3.61 -7.07
N LEU A 106 -0.29 -2.67 -6.15
CA LEU A 106 -0.82 -2.82 -4.80
C LEU A 106 -2.12 -2.04 -4.67
N HIS A 107 -3.08 -2.62 -3.97
CA HIS A 107 -4.28 -1.92 -3.53
C HIS A 107 -4.20 -1.64 -2.03
N TYR A 108 -4.80 -0.53 -1.62
CA TYR A 108 -4.88 -0.07 -0.24
C TYR A 108 -6.33 0.19 0.13
N MET A 109 -6.69 -0.20 1.35
CA MET A 109 -7.99 0.10 1.95
C MET A 109 -7.77 0.64 3.35
N ILE A 110 -8.49 1.68 3.73
CA ILE A 110 -8.48 2.20 5.10
C ILE A 110 -9.89 2.22 5.64
N GLN A 111 -10.07 1.62 6.81
CA GLN A 111 -11.34 1.59 7.53
C GLN A 111 -11.22 2.33 8.86
N ASN A 112 -12.30 3.01 9.26
CA ASN A 112 -12.46 3.53 10.61
C ASN A 112 -12.88 2.43 11.62
N GLU A 113 -13.06 2.82 12.88
CA GLU A 113 -13.46 1.91 13.98
C GLU A 113 -14.84 1.28 13.74
N GLN A 114 -15.70 1.91 12.94
CA GLN A 114 -17.01 1.41 12.52
C GLN A 114 -16.93 0.49 11.30
N ARG A 115 -15.72 0.13 10.84
CA ARG A 115 -15.45 -0.69 9.65
C ARG A 115 -15.93 -0.08 8.34
N GLU A 116 -16.16 1.22 8.32
CA GLU A 116 -16.51 1.94 7.10
C GLU A 116 -15.24 2.29 6.33
N VAL A 117 -15.25 2.09 5.01
CA VAL A 117 -14.13 2.50 4.16
C VAL A 117 -14.08 4.02 4.09
N VAL A 118 -12.98 4.61 4.55
CA VAL A 118 -12.76 6.06 4.57
C VAL A 118 -11.81 6.53 3.47
N LEU A 119 -10.86 5.66 3.07
CA LEU A 119 -9.91 5.90 1.99
C LEU A 119 -9.70 4.60 1.21
N THR A 120 -9.50 4.71 -0.09
CA THR A 120 -8.94 3.64 -0.93
C THR A 120 -7.71 4.17 -1.66
N GLY A 121 -6.85 3.28 -2.12
CA GLY A 121 -5.73 3.68 -2.95
C GLY A 121 -5.18 2.54 -3.77
N ARG A 122 -4.33 2.92 -4.72
CA ARG A 122 -3.53 1.98 -5.51
C ARG A 122 -2.14 2.56 -5.75
N GLY A 123 -1.18 1.69 -5.99
CA GLY A 123 0.15 2.12 -6.38
C GLY A 123 0.91 1.01 -7.07
N THR A 124 1.92 1.40 -7.84
CA THR A 124 2.77 0.44 -8.56
C THR A 124 4.17 0.47 -7.96
N MET A 125 4.66 -0.69 -7.53
CA MET A 125 6.06 -0.87 -7.15
C MET A 125 6.81 -1.52 -8.29
N VAL A 126 7.99 -1.01 -8.63
CA VAL A 126 8.87 -1.54 -9.68
C VAL A 126 10.20 -1.94 -9.05
N GLN A 127 10.67 -3.14 -9.35
CA GLN A 127 12.02 -3.54 -9.01
C GLN A 127 12.99 -3.03 -10.08
N ILE A 128 14.03 -2.31 -9.66
CA ILE A 128 15.08 -1.80 -10.53
C ILE A 128 16.47 -2.20 -10.05
N SER A 129 17.42 -2.21 -10.96
CA SER A 129 18.85 -2.34 -10.66
C SER A 129 19.38 -1.05 -10.04
N LYS A 130 20.10 -1.16 -8.93
CA LYS A 130 20.80 -0.02 -8.28
C LYS A 130 21.84 0.63 -9.20
N GLU A 131 22.51 -0.18 -10.03
CA GLU A 131 23.57 0.27 -10.92
C GLU A 131 23.03 0.98 -12.16
N THR A 132 22.02 0.39 -12.81
CA THR A 132 21.58 0.85 -14.14
C THR A 132 20.29 1.67 -14.13
N GLY A 133 19.55 1.67 -13.02
CA GLY A 133 18.22 2.27 -12.91
C GLY A 133 17.14 1.56 -13.75
N LYS A 134 17.47 0.46 -14.43
CA LYS A 134 16.55 -0.27 -15.31
C LYS A 134 15.77 -1.34 -14.55
N SER A 135 14.57 -1.63 -15.02
CA SER A 135 13.69 -2.66 -14.45
C SER A 135 14.35 -4.05 -14.46
N VAL A 136 14.29 -4.76 -13.33
CA VAL A 136 14.78 -6.14 -13.19
C VAL A 136 13.59 -7.07 -12.94
N PRO A 137 13.40 -8.14 -13.76
CA PRO A 137 12.29 -9.07 -13.57
C PRO A 137 12.24 -9.69 -12.18
N TRP A 138 11.04 -9.90 -11.66
CA TRP A 138 10.81 -10.78 -10.51
C TRP A 138 11.12 -12.22 -10.91
N ASN A 139 11.85 -12.94 -10.06
CA ASN A 139 12.00 -14.38 -10.23
C ASN A 139 10.71 -15.11 -9.79
N GLU A 140 10.62 -16.41 -10.06
CA GLU A 140 9.41 -17.18 -9.78
C GLU A 140 9.10 -17.31 -8.28
N GLU A 141 10.13 -17.34 -7.42
CA GLU A 141 9.95 -17.36 -5.98
C GLU A 141 9.31 -16.05 -5.48
N MET A 142 9.80 -14.92 -5.96
CA MET A 142 9.28 -13.60 -5.61
C MET A 142 7.82 -13.44 -6.05
N LYS A 143 7.47 -13.90 -7.27
CA LYS A 143 6.08 -13.88 -7.73
C LYS A 143 5.17 -14.74 -6.85
N ARG A 144 5.64 -15.90 -6.39
CA ARG A 144 4.88 -16.75 -5.45
C ARG A 144 4.68 -16.05 -4.12
N CYS A 145 5.73 -15.45 -3.53
CA CYS A 145 5.61 -14.70 -2.29
C CYS A 145 4.60 -13.56 -2.37
N LEU A 146 4.58 -12.83 -3.49
CA LEU A 146 3.62 -11.75 -3.74
C LEU A 146 2.17 -12.25 -3.89
N SER A 147 1.96 -13.51 -4.29
CA SER A 147 0.63 -14.08 -4.54
C SER A 147 0.01 -14.76 -3.29
N ASN A 148 0.82 -15.01 -2.25
CA ASN A 148 0.45 -15.85 -1.11
C ASN A 148 0.01 -15.07 0.14
N ILE A 149 -0.22 -13.75 0.02
CA ILE A 149 -0.76 -12.88 1.08
C ILE A 149 -1.84 -11.98 0.49
#